data_AF-A0A9W6EAS7-F1
#
_entry.id   AF-A0A9W6EAS7-F1
#
_cell.length_a   1.000
_cell.length_b   1.000
_cell.length_c   1.000
_cell.angle_alpha   90.00
_cell.angle_beta   90.00
_cell.angle_gamma   90.00
#
_symmetry.space_group_name_H-M   'P 1'
#
loop_
_entity.id
_entity.type
_entity.pdbx_description
1 polymer ?
#
loop_
_entity_poly.entity_id
_entity_poly.type
_entity_poly.pdbx_seq_one_letter_code
_entity_poly.pdbx_strand_id
1 'polypeptide(L)'
;MSTMLTRPTAILIFSLVFLNLYLFHRLIRQPVVPLSPTIVPTPTPSPAAAEIQEVHLPAQITTTTEDPTTLFPTTTLATITTHTTTTTTTTTHPHNTHTHTTHIHPQPTTHSIPHKLWQKTGSKGLSPQAESWISTWTTLNPHLRHEVLTDSSGLAYVETNFRPIWPEIADLYTSLSVPILRADLLRLLILYIDGGIWSDLDVSCEVPISQWPIPPAANVVVGIEFDGWQFASWTVLSTPGNNHIYHAIEYVAGRLEALAQENNVTVGEVTMEMIPDVVDVTGPQAITMAFLETISESVGRRVGKDEVEGLGEGGVLLGDVLVLPQASFAALQGGMPTGQGEYLVSHHYAGSWKNEVGGEEGVKEEEEEEDGDEEVVIVVEGEDGDGDGNGVENDEGSE
;
A
#
# COMPACT_ATOMS: atom_id res chain seq x y z
N MET A 1 -29.94 4.41 39.10
CA MET A 1 -29.81 4.59 37.63
C MET A 1 -28.62 3.77 37.17
N SER A 2 -28.86 2.69 36.43
CA SER A 2 -27.79 1.96 35.74
C SER A 2 -27.78 2.47 34.31
N THR A 3 -26.74 3.22 33.91
CA THR A 3 -26.57 3.69 32.54
C THR A 3 -26.10 2.52 31.69
N MET A 4 -27.06 1.78 31.12
CA MET A 4 -26.78 0.80 30.07
C MET A 4 -26.12 1.53 28.89
N LEU A 5 -24.94 1.05 28.47
CA LEU A 5 -24.33 1.51 27.23
C LEU A 5 -25.25 1.16 26.06
N THR A 6 -25.44 2.09 25.13
CA THR A 6 -26.15 1.76 23.87
C THR A 6 -25.31 0.77 23.07
N ARG A 7 -25.96 -0.17 22.37
CA ARG A 7 -25.33 -1.21 21.54
C ARG A 7 -24.20 -0.67 20.63
N PRO A 8 -24.34 0.45 19.88
CA PRO A 8 -23.23 1.01 19.10
C PRO A 8 -22.06 1.54 19.95
N THR A 9 -22.32 2.09 21.14
CA THR A 9 -21.26 2.53 22.07
C THR A 9 -20.46 1.34 22.60
N ALA A 10 -21.15 0.23 22.88
CA ALA A 10 -20.50 -1.01 23.32
C ALA A 10 -19.62 -1.61 22.22
N ILE A 11 -20.11 -1.68 20.97
CA ILE A 11 -19.34 -2.15 19.80
C ILE A 11 -18.09 -1.30 19.59
N LEU A 12 -18.22 0.04 19.59
CA LEU A 12 -17.09 0.95 19.43
C LEU A 12 -16.01 0.73 20.49
N ILE A 13 -16.40 0.59 21.76
CA ILE A 13 -15.47 0.33 22.86
C ILE A 13 -14.80 -1.05 22.70
N PHE A 14 -15.54 -2.08 22.29
CA PHE A 14 -14.99 -3.42 22.09
C PHE A 14 -13.97 -3.45 20.94
N SER A 15 -14.27 -2.79 19.82
CA SER A 15 -13.36 -2.64 18.69
C SER A 15 -12.11 -1.84 19.06
N LEU A 16 -12.24 -0.76 19.84
CA LEU A 16 -11.09 0.00 20.34
C LEU A 16 -10.22 -0.83 21.30
N VAL A 17 -10.82 -1.65 22.18
CA VAL A 17 -10.09 -2.56 23.07
C VAL A 17 -9.36 -3.65 22.29
N PHE A 18 -9.99 -4.27 21.30
CA PHE A 18 -9.33 -5.26 20.44
C PHE A 18 -8.22 -4.67 19.59
N LEU A 19 -8.43 -3.48 19.01
CA LEU A 19 -7.38 -2.76 18.30
C LEU A 19 -6.20 -2.47 19.24
N ASN A 20 -6.47 -1.96 20.45
CA ASN A 20 -5.41 -1.68 21.43
C ASN A 20 -4.65 -2.94 21.86
N LEU A 21 -5.34 -4.07 22.08
CA LEU A 21 -4.72 -5.36 22.40
C LEU A 21 -3.90 -5.93 21.23
N TYR A 22 -4.38 -5.80 19.98
CA TYR A 22 -3.64 -6.18 18.77
C TYR A 22 -2.37 -5.34 18.63
N LEU A 23 -2.47 -4.01 18.75
CA LEU A 23 -1.33 -3.08 18.72
C LEU A 23 -0.31 -3.40 19.83
N PHE A 24 -0.78 -3.66 21.05
CA PHE A 24 0.07 -4.02 22.18
C PHE A 24 0.81 -5.35 21.96
N HIS A 25 0.12 -6.36 21.42
CA HIS A 25 0.72 -7.65 21.13
C HIS A 25 1.71 -7.58 19.93
N ARG A 26 1.43 -6.75 18.92
CA ARG A 26 2.34 -6.43 17.81
C ARG A 26 3.61 -5.71 18.31
N LEU A 27 3.48 -4.74 19.22
CA LEU A 27 4.62 -4.06 19.86
C LEU A 27 5.55 -5.02 20.62
N ILE A 28 4.99 -6.04 21.29
CA ILE A 28 5.79 -7.05 22.02
C ILE A 28 6.54 -8.01 21.08
N ARG A 29 6.03 -8.22 19.86
CA ARG A 29 6.60 -9.16 18.88
C ARG A 29 7.62 -8.55 17.92
N GLN A 30 7.97 -7.27 18.07
CA GLN A 30 9.01 -6.65 17.24
C GLN A 30 10.33 -7.44 17.32
N PRO A 31 10.92 -7.86 16.18
CA PRO A 31 12.16 -8.61 16.19
C PRO A 31 13.30 -7.75 16.72
N VAL A 32 13.93 -8.21 17.81
CA VAL A 32 15.13 -7.56 18.37
C VAL A 32 16.28 -7.76 17.39
N VAL A 33 16.55 -6.75 16.57
CA VAL A 33 17.73 -6.73 15.68
C VAL A 33 18.99 -6.83 16.55
N PRO A 34 19.81 -7.88 16.43
CA PRO A 34 21.01 -8.01 17.26
C PRO A 34 22.03 -6.95 16.83
N LEU A 35 22.34 -6.03 17.74
CA LEU A 35 23.44 -5.08 17.58
C LEU A 35 24.76 -5.86 17.43
N SER A 36 25.27 -5.95 16.20
CA SER A 36 26.59 -6.53 15.94
C SER A 36 27.66 -5.65 16.59
N PRO A 37 28.63 -6.23 17.34
CA PRO A 37 29.60 -5.44 18.07
C PRO A 37 30.51 -4.68 17.10
N THR A 38 30.51 -3.34 17.22
CA THR A 38 31.36 -2.44 16.43
C THR A 38 32.83 -2.76 16.65
N ILE A 39 33.49 -3.33 15.63
CA ILE A 39 34.95 -3.46 15.60
C ILE A 39 35.53 -2.06 15.34
N VAL A 40 36.09 -1.44 16.37
CA VAL A 40 36.82 -0.17 16.27
C VAL A 40 38.15 -0.41 15.52
N PRO A 41 38.38 0.18 14.34
CA PRO A 41 39.68 0.10 13.69
C PRO A 41 40.68 1.01 14.41
N THR A 42 41.80 0.44 14.85
CA THR A 42 42.93 1.19 15.40
C THR A 42 43.71 1.85 14.25
N PRO A 43 44.18 3.10 14.36
CA PRO A 43 44.82 3.80 13.25
C PRO A 43 46.24 3.28 12.97
N THR A 44 46.50 2.90 11.72
CA THR A 44 47.83 2.58 11.18
C THR A 44 48.46 3.83 10.53
N PRO A 45 49.74 4.14 10.77
CA PRO A 45 50.33 5.42 10.34
C PRO A 45 50.61 5.50 8.83
N SER A 46 50.41 6.70 8.28
CA SER A 46 50.75 7.08 6.91
C SER A 46 52.25 7.44 6.77
N PRO A 47 52.95 6.93 5.74
CA PRO A 47 54.23 7.48 5.28
C PRO A 47 54.02 8.56 4.21
N ALA A 48 54.94 9.53 4.14
CA ALA A 48 54.75 10.79 3.43
C ALA A 48 55.31 10.84 1.99
N ALA A 49 54.74 11.78 1.22
CA ALA A 49 55.39 12.69 0.25
C ALA A 49 56.20 12.13 -0.95
N ALA A 50 55.60 12.23 -2.15
CA ALA A 50 56.18 12.50 -3.49
C ALA A 50 54.99 12.49 -4.50
N GLU A 51 54.90 13.25 -5.60
CA GLU A 51 55.68 14.37 -6.18
C GLU A 51 54.76 15.09 -7.19
N ILE A 52 54.97 16.37 -7.51
CA ILE A 52 54.10 17.15 -8.41
C ILE A 52 54.59 17.07 -9.87
N GLN A 53 53.68 16.84 -10.82
CA GLN A 53 53.91 17.17 -12.24
C GLN A 53 52.68 17.86 -12.87
N GLU A 54 52.90 19.07 -13.41
CA GLU A 54 51.94 19.80 -14.24
C GLU A 54 52.05 19.35 -15.71
N VAL A 55 50.93 19.17 -16.41
CA VAL A 55 50.88 19.22 -17.89
C VAL A 55 49.58 19.89 -18.40
N HIS A 56 49.74 21.14 -18.83
CA HIS A 56 49.12 21.84 -19.98
C HIS A 56 47.63 21.67 -20.39
N LEU A 57 46.96 22.82 -20.56
CA LEU A 57 45.75 23.01 -21.39
C LEU A 57 46.10 23.17 -22.90
N PRO A 58 45.08 23.11 -23.78
CA PRO A 58 44.85 24.26 -24.68
C PRO A 58 43.38 24.75 -24.79
N ALA A 59 43.22 25.91 -25.45
CA ALA A 59 41.99 26.72 -25.63
C ALA A 59 40.96 26.08 -26.62
N GLN A 60 39.62 26.27 -26.53
CA GLN A 60 38.80 27.47 -26.87
C GLN A 60 38.92 27.89 -28.37
N ILE A 61 37.91 28.28 -29.16
CA ILE A 61 36.51 28.79 -29.01
C ILE A 61 35.67 28.35 -30.25
N THR A 62 34.31 28.21 -30.20
CA THR A 62 33.33 28.73 -31.22
C THR A 62 31.85 28.54 -30.80
N THR A 63 31.07 29.63 -30.88
CA THR A 63 29.60 29.70 -30.74
C THR A 63 28.92 29.92 -32.09
N THR A 64 27.76 29.31 -32.34
CA THR A 64 26.78 29.84 -33.31
C THR A 64 25.35 29.54 -32.85
N THR A 65 24.48 30.53 -32.95
CA THR A 65 23.04 30.46 -32.70
C THR A 65 22.31 30.54 -34.04
N GLU A 66 21.26 29.73 -34.27
CA GLU A 66 20.05 30.15 -35.02
C GLU A 66 18.93 29.09 -35.01
N ASP A 67 17.71 29.60 -35.00
CA ASP A 67 16.37 29.01 -35.19
C ASP A 67 15.64 30.08 -36.09
N PRO A 68 14.62 29.83 -36.95
CA PRO A 68 13.49 28.93 -36.64
C PRO A 68 12.65 28.28 -37.79
N THR A 69 11.70 27.43 -37.37
CA THR A 69 10.41 27.05 -38.03
C THR A 69 10.38 26.28 -39.37
N THR A 70 9.80 25.06 -39.41
CA THR A 70 8.47 24.74 -40.04
C THR A 70 8.20 23.24 -40.33
N LEU A 71 7.05 22.75 -39.83
CA LEU A 71 6.01 21.93 -40.51
C LEU A 71 6.26 20.50 -41.09
N PHE A 72 5.57 19.55 -40.43
CA PHE A 72 4.87 18.34 -40.93
C PHE A 72 5.63 17.05 -41.31
N PRO A 73 5.00 15.86 -41.10
CA PRO A 73 5.68 14.56 -41.11
C PRO A 73 5.57 13.83 -42.46
N THR A 74 6.42 12.82 -42.67
CA THR A 74 6.18 11.75 -43.66
C THR A 74 6.69 10.41 -43.15
N THR A 75 5.81 9.42 -43.24
CA THR A 75 6.02 8.00 -42.93
C THR A 75 7.25 7.40 -43.62
N THR A 76 8.02 6.55 -42.93
CA THR A 76 8.87 5.55 -43.60
C THR A 76 8.91 4.26 -42.79
N LEU A 77 8.62 3.16 -43.48
CA LEU A 77 8.65 1.79 -42.98
C LEU A 77 10.08 1.22 -43.12
N ALA A 78 10.64 0.65 -42.05
CA ALA A 78 11.88 -0.12 -42.09
C ALA A 78 11.69 -1.39 -41.23
N THR A 79 11.52 -2.56 -41.84
CA THR A 79 12.59 -3.46 -42.32
C THR A 79 13.31 -4.17 -41.18
N ILE A 80 12.82 -5.36 -40.87
CA ILE A 80 13.44 -6.33 -39.95
C ILE A 80 14.82 -6.71 -40.51
N THR A 81 15.88 -6.45 -39.72
CA THR A 81 17.23 -6.96 -40.00
C THR A 81 17.58 -8.02 -38.98
N THR A 82 17.72 -9.27 -39.42
CA THR A 82 18.13 -10.39 -38.58
C THR A 82 19.66 -10.41 -38.43
N HIS A 83 20.15 -10.24 -37.21
CA HIS A 83 21.57 -10.39 -36.89
C HIS A 83 21.85 -11.74 -36.23
N THR A 84 22.39 -12.67 -37.00
CA THR A 84 23.03 -13.89 -36.50
C THR A 84 24.36 -13.53 -35.84
N THR A 85 24.58 -13.94 -34.58
CA THR A 85 25.89 -13.77 -33.91
C THR A 85 26.46 -15.11 -33.46
N THR A 86 27.74 -15.29 -33.72
CA THR A 86 28.48 -16.55 -33.63
C THR A 86 28.93 -16.88 -32.20
N THR A 87 28.74 -18.14 -31.78
CA THR A 87 29.27 -18.68 -30.52
C THR A 87 30.80 -18.69 -30.51
N THR A 88 31.42 -18.13 -29.46
CA THR A 88 32.84 -18.37 -29.13
C THR A 88 32.95 -18.93 -27.73
N THR A 89 33.50 -20.13 -27.61
CA THR A 89 33.62 -20.86 -26.34
C THR A 89 34.91 -20.46 -25.60
N THR A 90 34.85 -20.23 -24.29
CA THR A 90 36.03 -20.21 -23.42
C THR A 90 35.64 -20.71 -22.04
N THR A 91 36.46 -21.59 -21.46
CA THR A 91 36.14 -22.39 -20.26
C THR A 91 37.11 -22.10 -19.13
N THR A 92 36.63 -21.64 -17.97
CA THR A 92 37.34 -21.79 -16.67
C THR A 92 36.42 -21.68 -15.45
N HIS A 93 36.33 -22.79 -14.70
CA HIS A 93 36.02 -22.97 -13.27
C HIS A 93 34.71 -22.45 -12.62
N PRO A 94 34.17 -23.19 -11.62
CA PRO A 94 32.84 -22.96 -11.09
C PRO A 94 32.83 -22.01 -9.89
N HIS A 95 32.07 -20.92 -10.00
CA HIS A 95 31.51 -20.21 -8.86
C HIS A 95 30.06 -20.69 -8.70
N ASN A 96 29.55 -20.82 -7.46
CA ASN A 96 28.12 -21.05 -7.25
C ASN A 96 27.35 -19.87 -7.88
N THR A 97 26.57 -20.16 -8.91
CA THR A 97 25.61 -19.22 -9.50
C THR A 97 24.22 -19.56 -8.97
N HIS A 98 23.65 -18.66 -8.16
CA HIS A 98 22.21 -18.51 -8.18
C HIS A 98 21.82 -18.15 -9.62
N THR A 99 20.88 -18.88 -10.19
CA THR A 99 20.41 -18.65 -11.55
C THR A 99 19.61 -17.36 -11.59
N HIS A 100 20.24 -16.25 -11.94
CA HIS A 100 19.52 -15.05 -12.39
C HIS A 100 18.81 -15.39 -13.71
N THR A 101 17.57 -15.89 -13.59
CA THR A 101 16.64 -15.94 -14.71
C THR A 101 16.49 -14.52 -15.24
N THR A 102 16.87 -14.31 -16.50
CA THR A 102 16.83 -12.98 -17.11
C THR A 102 15.39 -12.68 -17.54
N HIS A 103 14.54 -12.36 -16.56
CA HIS A 103 13.16 -11.95 -16.81
C HIS A 103 13.14 -10.73 -17.73
N ILE A 104 12.22 -10.72 -18.70
CA ILE A 104 12.08 -9.60 -19.64
C ILE A 104 11.42 -8.46 -18.88
N HIS A 105 12.24 -7.59 -18.31
CA HIS A 105 11.80 -6.40 -17.60
C HIS A 105 11.09 -5.43 -18.59
N PRO A 106 9.82 -5.05 -18.34
CA PRO A 106 9.13 -4.07 -19.16
C PRO A 106 9.92 -2.77 -19.19
N GLN A 107 10.28 -2.28 -20.37
CA GLN A 107 10.99 -1.00 -20.46
C GLN A 107 10.04 0.14 -20.05
N PRO A 108 10.40 0.97 -19.06
CA PRO A 108 9.53 2.05 -18.60
C PRO A 108 9.32 3.06 -19.72
N THR A 109 8.05 3.22 -20.14
CA THR A 109 7.67 4.11 -21.25
C THR A 109 7.41 5.55 -20.80
N THR A 110 7.29 5.79 -19.50
CA THR A 110 7.03 7.09 -18.87
C THR A 110 7.75 7.22 -17.53
N HIS A 111 8.58 8.26 -17.36
CA HIS A 111 9.19 8.65 -16.06
C HIS A 111 8.22 9.41 -15.14
N SER A 112 6.94 9.05 -15.15
CA SER A 112 5.89 9.70 -14.37
C SER A 112 4.90 8.67 -13.92
N ILE A 113 4.50 8.73 -12.65
CA ILE A 113 3.46 7.87 -12.07
C ILE A 113 2.15 8.06 -12.86
N PRO A 114 1.61 7.01 -13.51
CA PRO A 114 0.36 7.10 -14.26
C PRO A 114 -0.83 7.59 -13.41
N HIS A 115 -1.66 8.46 -13.98
CA HIS A 115 -2.87 8.97 -13.30
C HIS A 115 -4.03 7.95 -13.41
N LYS A 116 -3.82 6.77 -12.82
CA LYS A 116 -4.71 5.61 -12.83
C LYS A 116 -4.77 4.99 -11.43
N LEU A 117 -5.96 4.91 -10.86
CA LEU A 117 -6.28 4.20 -9.63
C LEU A 117 -6.70 2.75 -9.94
N TRP A 118 -6.13 1.85 -9.16
CA TRP A 118 -6.38 0.42 -9.14
C TRP A 118 -6.88 0.00 -7.76
N GLN A 119 -7.98 -0.73 -7.75
CA GLN A 119 -8.53 -1.34 -6.53
C GLN A 119 -9.01 -2.76 -6.82
N LYS A 120 -9.23 -3.58 -5.79
CA LYS A 120 -9.72 -4.96 -5.93
C LYS A 120 -10.89 -5.23 -4.98
N THR A 121 -11.97 -5.78 -5.52
CA THR A 121 -13.14 -6.22 -4.74
C THR A 121 -13.06 -7.69 -4.39
N GLY A 122 -13.55 -8.07 -3.20
CA GLY A 122 -13.82 -9.47 -2.87
C GLY A 122 -15.06 -10.00 -3.61
N SER A 123 -15.41 -11.24 -3.29
CA SER A 123 -16.49 -11.99 -3.94
C SER A 123 -17.89 -11.40 -3.70
N LYS A 124 -18.09 -10.57 -2.67
CA LYS A 124 -19.37 -9.88 -2.43
C LYS A 124 -19.56 -8.63 -3.30
N GLY A 125 -18.51 -8.20 -4.03
CA GLY A 125 -18.56 -7.00 -4.86
C GLY A 125 -18.46 -5.70 -4.04
N LEU A 126 -18.68 -4.56 -4.71
CA LEU A 126 -18.64 -3.26 -4.03
C LEU A 126 -19.86 -3.09 -3.12
N SER A 127 -19.61 -2.84 -1.84
CA SER A 127 -20.65 -2.40 -0.90
C SER A 127 -20.93 -0.90 -1.06
N PRO A 128 -22.12 -0.39 -0.67
CA PRO A 128 -22.41 1.05 -0.70
C PRO A 128 -21.41 1.89 0.11
N GLN A 129 -20.85 1.32 1.18
CA GLN A 129 -19.81 1.95 1.98
C GLN A 129 -18.49 2.06 1.19
N ALA A 130 -18.08 0.99 0.49
CA ALA A 130 -16.93 1.01 -0.41
C ALA A 130 -17.12 2.03 -1.55
N GLU A 131 -18.29 2.04 -2.20
CA GLU A 131 -18.62 3.04 -3.22
C GLU A 131 -18.51 4.47 -2.69
N SER A 132 -18.92 4.73 -1.44
CA SER A 132 -18.78 6.05 -0.83
C SER A 132 -17.30 6.47 -0.66
N TRP A 133 -16.43 5.56 -0.24
CA TRP A 133 -14.99 5.82 -0.12
C TRP A 133 -14.33 6.02 -1.49
N ILE A 134 -14.63 5.14 -2.46
CA ILE A 134 -14.20 5.27 -3.87
C ILE A 134 -14.62 6.63 -4.47
N SER A 135 -15.82 7.11 -4.14
CA SER A 135 -16.34 8.37 -4.69
C SER A 135 -15.49 9.59 -4.33
N THR A 136 -14.76 9.55 -3.21
CA THR A 136 -13.85 10.63 -2.81
C THR A 136 -12.69 10.78 -3.79
N TRP A 137 -12.07 9.67 -4.21
CA TRP A 137 -10.99 9.65 -5.21
C TRP A 137 -11.43 10.25 -6.54
N THR A 138 -12.58 9.83 -7.06
CA THR A 138 -13.07 10.27 -8.38
C THR A 138 -13.65 11.69 -8.35
N THR A 139 -14.21 12.13 -7.23
CA THR A 139 -14.69 13.51 -7.04
C THR A 139 -13.54 14.51 -6.92
N LEU A 140 -12.52 14.20 -6.11
CA LEU A 140 -11.35 15.07 -5.96
C LEU A 140 -10.43 15.06 -7.19
N ASN A 141 -10.44 13.97 -7.97
CA ASN A 141 -9.58 13.81 -9.14
C ASN A 141 -10.40 13.46 -10.40
N PRO A 142 -11.14 14.41 -11.02
CA PRO A 142 -12.05 14.14 -12.15
C PRO A 142 -11.41 13.61 -13.45
N HIS A 143 -10.08 13.52 -13.49
CA HIS A 143 -9.29 12.97 -14.61
C HIS A 143 -8.50 11.72 -14.21
N LEU A 144 -8.74 11.18 -13.01
CA LEU A 144 -8.19 9.91 -12.56
C LEU A 144 -8.92 8.77 -13.28
N ARG A 145 -8.18 7.96 -14.04
CA ARG A 145 -8.73 6.69 -14.52
C ARG A 145 -8.91 5.77 -13.31
N HIS A 146 -10.00 5.02 -13.25
CA HIS A 146 -10.27 4.10 -12.15
C HIS A 146 -10.67 2.73 -12.69
N GLU A 147 -10.00 1.67 -12.22
CA GLU A 147 -10.30 0.28 -12.55
C GLU A 147 -10.36 -0.56 -11.25
N VAL A 148 -11.51 -1.22 -11.04
CA VAL A 148 -11.73 -2.18 -9.94
C VAL A 148 -11.67 -3.59 -10.52
N LEU A 149 -10.79 -4.43 -9.99
CA LEU A 149 -10.69 -5.84 -10.36
C LEU A 149 -11.52 -6.72 -9.42
N THR A 150 -12.21 -7.72 -9.99
CA THR A 150 -12.77 -8.87 -9.27
C THR A 150 -11.70 -9.96 -9.16
N ASP A 151 -11.94 -11.02 -8.38
CA ASP A 151 -11.04 -12.19 -8.37
C ASP A 151 -10.82 -12.79 -9.77
N SER A 152 -11.87 -12.86 -10.59
CA SER A 152 -11.80 -13.39 -11.96
C SER A 152 -11.03 -12.48 -12.92
N SER A 153 -11.18 -11.15 -12.84
CA SER A 153 -10.41 -10.23 -13.68
C SER A 153 -8.98 -10.04 -13.19
N GLY A 154 -8.72 -10.13 -11.88
CA GLY A 154 -7.37 -10.18 -11.32
C GLY A 154 -6.60 -11.43 -11.76
N LEU A 155 -7.25 -12.60 -11.75
CA LEU A 155 -6.68 -13.84 -12.31
C LEU A 155 -6.35 -13.69 -13.80
N ALA A 156 -7.32 -13.19 -14.60
CA ALA A 156 -7.11 -12.97 -16.03
C ALA A 156 -6.00 -11.94 -16.31
N TYR A 157 -5.87 -10.91 -15.48
CA TYR A 157 -4.81 -9.90 -15.58
C TYR A 157 -3.43 -10.52 -15.36
N VAL A 158 -3.24 -11.33 -14.32
CA VAL A 158 -1.96 -12.00 -14.04
C VAL A 158 -1.61 -13.02 -15.13
N GLU A 159 -2.57 -13.84 -15.55
CA GLU A 159 -2.36 -14.78 -16.67
C GLU A 159 -2.06 -14.08 -18.00
N THR A 160 -2.60 -12.89 -18.25
CA THR A 160 -2.30 -12.14 -19.48
C THR A 160 -0.92 -11.49 -19.45
N ASN A 161 -0.55 -10.86 -18.33
CA ASN A 161 0.64 -10.01 -18.26
C ASN A 161 1.89 -10.72 -17.75
N PHE A 162 1.77 -11.68 -16.81
CA PHE A 162 2.91 -12.33 -16.18
C PHE A 162 3.25 -13.69 -16.77
N ARG A 163 2.25 -14.51 -17.15
CA ARG A 163 2.48 -15.84 -17.77
C ARG A 163 3.53 -15.84 -18.89
N PRO A 164 3.64 -14.82 -19.78
CA PRO A 164 4.63 -14.81 -20.85
C PRO A 164 6.06 -14.39 -20.45
N ILE A 165 6.24 -13.71 -19.30
CA ILE A 165 7.52 -13.08 -18.89
C ILE A 165 8.08 -13.62 -17.57
N TRP A 166 7.22 -14.18 -16.73
CA TRP A 166 7.50 -14.70 -15.40
C TRP A 166 6.44 -15.77 -15.06
N PRO A 167 6.47 -16.95 -15.70
CA PRO A 167 5.46 -17.99 -15.48
C PRO A 167 5.42 -18.46 -14.02
N GLU A 168 6.55 -18.43 -13.31
CA GLU A 168 6.65 -18.84 -11.90
C GLU A 168 5.80 -17.95 -10.97
N ILE A 169 5.78 -16.62 -11.17
CA ILE A 169 4.95 -15.72 -10.35
C ILE A 169 3.46 -15.83 -10.69
N ALA A 170 3.13 -16.17 -11.94
CA ALA A 170 1.76 -16.49 -12.34
C ALA A 170 1.28 -17.80 -11.67
N ASP A 171 2.11 -18.86 -11.67
CA ASP A 171 1.80 -20.10 -10.95
C ASP A 171 1.67 -19.88 -9.44
N LEU A 172 2.58 -19.12 -8.83
CA LEU A 172 2.47 -18.73 -7.42
C LEU A 172 1.13 -18.03 -7.15
N TYR A 173 0.84 -16.97 -7.89
CA TYR A 173 -0.38 -16.17 -7.73
C TYR A 173 -1.66 -17.00 -7.91
N THR A 174 -1.72 -17.85 -8.93
CA THR A 174 -2.88 -18.73 -9.18
C THR A 174 -3.05 -19.80 -8.11
N SER A 175 -1.95 -20.25 -7.49
CA SER A 175 -1.99 -21.26 -6.42
C SER A 175 -2.54 -20.73 -5.09
N LEU A 176 -2.31 -19.45 -4.75
CA LEU A 176 -2.67 -18.86 -3.45
C LEU A 176 -4.15 -19.04 -3.14
N SER A 177 -4.46 -19.81 -2.09
CA SER A 177 -5.80 -20.11 -1.60
C SER A 177 -6.39 -18.98 -0.74
N VAL A 178 -5.55 -18.32 0.07
CA VAL A 178 -5.94 -17.28 1.03
C VAL A 178 -6.15 -15.94 0.31
N PRO A 179 -7.36 -15.33 0.34
CA PRO A 179 -7.68 -14.15 -0.48
C PRO A 179 -6.82 -12.91 -0.20
N ILE A 180 -6.48 -12.62 1.06
CA ILE A 180 -5.63 -11.46 1.40
C ILE A 180 -4.21 -11.60 0.86
N LEU A 181 -3.59 -12.78 0.94
CA LEU A 181 -2.25 -13.01 0.36
C LEU A 181 -2.25 -12.79 -1.16
N ARG A 182 -3.33 -13.22 -1.83
CA ARG A 182 -3.53 -13.00 -3.27
C ARG A 182 -3.71 -11.51 -3.59
N ALA A 183 -4.52 -10.78 -2.81
CA ALA A 183 -4.71 -9.34 -3.00
C ALA A 183 -3.42 -8.53 -2.77
N ASP A 184 -2.66 -8.89 -1.74
CA ASP A 184 -1.39 -8.27 -1.40
C ASP A 184 -0.31 -8.49 -2.47
N LEU A 185 -0.27 -9.68 -3.10
CA LEU A 185 0.60 -9.91 -4.26
C LEU A 185 0.07 -9.17 -5.50
N LEU A 186 -1.25 -9.18 -5.75
CA LEU A 186 -1.86 -8.53 -6.92
C LEU A 186 -1.50 -7.04 -7.03
N ARG A 187 -1.49 -6.30 -5.91
CA ARG A 187 -1.16 -4.87 -5.93
C ARG A 187 0.25 -4.59 -6.46
N LEU A 188 1.22 -5.42 -6.07
CA LEU A 188 2.60 -5.30 -6.53
C LEU A 188 2.72 -5.67 -8.02
N LEU A 189 2.05 -6.75 -8.44
CA LEU A 189 2.01 -7.19 -9.84
C LEU A 189 1.45 -6.09 -10.77
N ILE A 190 0.38 -5.42 -10.36
CA ILE A 190 -0.23 -4.31 -11.11
C ILE A 190 0.70 -3.09 -11.16
N LEU A 191 1.26 -2.69 -10.01
CA LEU A 191 2.18 -1.55 -9.92
C LEU A 191 3.47 -1.78 -10.74
N TYR A 192 3.88 -3.03 -10.95
CA TYR A 192 5.03 -3.37 -11.79
C TYR A 192 4.72 -3.25 -13.29
N ILE A 193 3.55 -3.71 -13.76
CA ILE A 193 3.22 -3.70 -15.20
C ILE A 193 2.67 -2.36 -15.66
N ASP A 194 1.62 -1.87 -14.99
CA ASP A 194 0.92 -0.64 -15.37
C ASP A 194 1.40 0.57 -14.56
N GLY A 195 1.92 0.34 -13.34
CA GLY A 195 2.12 1.42 -12.38
C GLY A 195 0.81 2.10 -11.99
N GLY A 196 0.93 3.36 -11.60
CA GLY A 196 -0.17 4.22 -11.19
C GLY A 196 -0.31 4.22 -9.68
N ILE A 197 -1.55 4.09 -9.21
CA ILE A 197 -1.94 4.19 -7.80
C ILE A 197 -2.69 2.92 -7.44
N TRP A 198 -2.19 2.13 -6.50
CA TRP A 198 -3.03 1.16 -5.80
C TRP A 198 -3.69 1.85 -4.61
N SER A 199 -4.96 1.56 -4.36
CA SER A 199 -5.56 1.80 -3.04
C SER A 199 -6.56 0.71 -2.65
N ASP A 200 -6.50 0.23 -1.40
CA ASP A 200 -7.50 -0.69 -0.85
C ASP A 200 -8.89 -0.02 -0.83
N LEU A 201 -9.97 -0.82 -0.85
CA LEU A 201 -11.35 -0.32 -1.02
C LEU A 201 -11.85 0.51 0.15
N ASP A 202 -11.31 0.29 1.34
CA ASP A 202 -11.62 1.02 2.57
C ASP A 202 -10.66 2.18 2.82
N VAL A 203 -10.25 2.87 1.75
CA VAL A 203 -9.44 4.10 1.81
C VAL A 203 -10.15 5.24 1.08
N SER A 204 -10.42 6.35 1.79
CA SER A 204 -10.85 7.62 1.17
C SER A 204 -9.65 8.51 0.81
N CYS A 205 -9.83 9.28 -0.26
CA CYS A 205 -8.97 10.39 -0.65
C CYS A 205 -9.47 11.65 0.08
N GLU A 206 -8.60 12.31 0.83
CA GLU A 206 -8.94 13.55 1.55
C GLU A 206 -8.45 14.79 0.80
N VAL A 207 -7.31 14.66 0.12
CA VAL A 207 -6.64 15.74 -0.64
C VAL A 207 -6.41 15.25 -2.07
N PRO A 208 -6.73 16.04 -3.12
CA PRO A 208 -6.51 15.64 -4.51
C PRO A 208 -5.03 15.38 -4.78
N ILE A 209 -4.74 14.36 -5.59
CA ILE A 209 -3.37 13.85 -5.86
C ILE A 209 -2.46 14.96 -6.40
N SER A 210 -3.03 15.92 -7.14
CA SER A 210 -2.31 17.09 -7.67
C SER A 210 -1.77 18.07 -6.61
N GLN A 211 -2.17 17.93 -5.35
CA GLN A 211 -1.68 18.72 -4.21
C GLN A 211 -0.74 17.92 -3.30
N TRP A 212 -0.57 16.61 -3.53
CA TRP A 212 0.36 15.80 -2.75
C TRP A 212 1.81 16.29 -3.02
N PRO A 213 2.70 16.29 -2.01
CA PRO A 213 4.04 16.86 -2.12
C PRO A 213 5.03 15.93 -2.88
N ILE A 214 4.62 15.41 -4.04
CA ILE A 214 5.39 14.45 -4.85
C ILE A 214 6.42 15.22 -5.69
N PRO A 215 7.74 15.06 -5.44
CA PRO A 215 8.76 15.72 -6.24
C PRO A 215 8.91 15.02 -7.61
N PRO A 216 9.34 15.71 -8.68
CA PRO A 216 9.52 15.11 -10.01
C PRO A 216 10.54 13.96 -10.09
N ALA A 217 11.32 13.72 -9.03
CA ALA A 217 12.28 12.62 -8.93
C ALA A 217 11.71 11.38 -8.22
N ALA A 218 10.49 11.43 -7.67
CA ALA A 218 9.85 10.28 -7.05
C ALA A 218 9.21 9.37 -8.11
N ASN A 219 9.73 8.15 -8.22
CA ASN A 219 9.13 7.08 -9.02
C ASN A 219 8.20 6.19 -8.18
N VAL A 220 8.36 6.19 -6.85
CA VAL A 220 7.49 5.48 -5.91
C VAL A 220 7.06 6.44 -4.80
N VAL A 221 5.81 6.33 -4.34
CA VAL A 221 5.32 7.04 -3.14
C VAL A 221 4.63 6.05 -2.20
N VAL A 222 5.05 6.07 -0.94
CA VAL A 222 4.44 5.36 0.19
C VAL A 222 4.25 6.33 1.36
N GLY A 223 3.40 5.98 2.31
CA GLY A 223 3.32 6.68 3.60
C GLY A 223 3.58 5.76 4.77
N ILE A 224 3.74 6.34 5.96
CA ILE A 224 4.02 5.59 7.20
C ILE A 224 2.72 5.06 7.83
N GLU A 225 2.74 3.79 8.25
CA GLU A 225 1.69 3.10 9.02
C GLU A 225 1.61 3.65 10.47
N PHE A 226 0.50 3.37 11.16
CA PHE A 226 0.26 3.72 12.57
C PHE A 226 1.33 3.22 13.56
N ASP A 227 2.16 2.23 13.20
CA ASP A 227 3.26 1.77 14.05
C ASP A 227 4.49 2.70 14.02
N GLY A 228 4.46 3.73 13.15
CA GLY A 228 5.40 4.83 13.11
C GLY A 228 6.60 4.63 12.18
N TRP A 229 6.74 3.48 11.52
CA TRP A 229 7.90 3.21 10.66
C TRP A 229 7.66 2.26 9.47
N GLN A 230 6.67 1.37 9.51
CA GLN A 230 6.35 0.52 8.36
C GLN A 230 5.69 1.36 7.26
N PHE A 231 5.86 0.95 6.00
CA PHE A 231 5.20 1.54 4.85
C PHE A 231 3.79 0.98 4.71
N ALA A 232 2.80 1.87 4.67
CA ALA A 232 1.41 1.56 4.37
C ALA A 232 1.30 0.84 3.02
N SER A 233 0.83 -0.42 3.04
CA SER A 233 0.63 -1.21 1.82
C SER A 233 -0.72 -0.93 1.13
N TRP A 234 -1.67 -0.33 1.84
CA TRP A 234 -3.03 -0.06 1.37
C TRP A 234 -3.14 1.14 0.43
N THR A 235 -2.09 1.97 0.30
CA THR A 235 -2.00 3.00 -0.74
C THR A 235 -0.55 3.12 -1.17
N VAL A 236 -0.26 2.83 -2.44
CA VAL A 236 1.10 2.88 -2.99
C VAL A 236 1.04 3.42 -4.41
N LEU A 237 1.93 4.34 -4.74
CA LEU A 237 2.06 4.89 -6.10
C LEU A 237 3.39 4.44 -6.71
N SER A 238 3.40 4.10 -8.00
CA SER A 238 4.62 3.70 -8.71
C SER A 238 4.61 4.05 -10.20
N THR A 239 5.78 4.29 -10.78
CA THR A 239 6.00 4.15 -12.22
C THR A 239 5.92 2.67 -12.64
N PRO A 240 5.49 2.35 -13.87
CA PRO A 240 5.63 1.00 -14.43
C PRO A 240 7.10 0.61 -14.53
N GLY A 241 7.41 -0.68 -14.37
CA GLY A 241 8.78 -1.22 -14.41
C GLY A 241 9.67 -0.77 -13.24
N ASN A 242 9.12 -0.36 -12.10
CA ASN A 242 9.97 0.10 -10.99
C ASN A 242 10.68 -1.07 -10.28
N ASN A 243 12.00 -0.94 -10.06
CA ASN A 243 12.82 -1.98 -9.42
C ASN A 243 12.43 -2.26 -7.95
N HIS A 244 12.02 -1.25 -7.18
CA HIS A 244 11.56 -1.45 -5.80
C HIS A 244 10.32 -2.33 -5.76
N ILE A 245 9.39 -2.15 -6.71
CA ILE A 245 8.21 -3.03 -6.86
C ILE A 245 8.63 -4.44 -7.32
N TYR A 246 9.53 -4.55 -8.30
CA TYR A 246 10.05 -5.85 -8.76
C TYR A 246 10.63 -6.69 -7.62
N HIS A 247 11.50 -6.10 -6.80
CA HIS A 247 12.08 -6.79 -5.65
C HIS A 247 11.09 -7.01 -4.50
N ALA A 248 10.08 -6.16 -4.33
CA ALA A 248 8.98 -6.47 -3.42
C ALA A 248 8.17 -7.70 -3.87
N ILE A 249 7.99 -7.92 -5.17
CA ILE A 249 7.40 -9.16 -5.71
C ILE A 249 8.31 -10.36 -5.39
N GLU A 250 9.62 -10.28 -5.65
CA GLU A 250 10.57 -11.35 -5.32
C GLU A 250 10.59 -11.67 -3.82
N TYR A 251 10.62 -10.64 -2.97
CA TYR A 251 10.61 -10.79 -1.51
C TYR A 251 9.33 -11.48 -1.03
N VAL A 252 8.15 -10.97 -1.46
CA VAL A 252 6.86 -11.57 -1.11
C VAL A 252 6.74 -13.01 -1.61
N ALA A 253 7.19 -13.30 -2.82
CA ALA A 253 7.23 -14.66 -3.36
C ALA A 253 8.07 -15.60 -2.49
N GLY A 254 9.30 -15.19 -2.15
CA GLY A 254 10.19 -15.97 -1.27
C GLY A 254 9.62 -16.16 0.14
N ARG A 255 8.89 -15.18 0.68
CA ARG A 255 8.19 -15.30 1.98
C ARG A 255 7.04 -16.30 1.93
N LEU A 256 6.29 -16.35 0.84
CA LEU A 256 5.20 -17.31 0.62
C LEU A 256 5.72 -18.74 0.44
N GLU A 257 6.80 -18.92 -0.32
CA GLU A 257 7.47 -20.21 -0.47
C GLU A 257 8.07 -20.71 0.85
N ALA A 258 8.75 -19.83 1.60
CA ALA A 258 9.30 -20.16 2.92
C ALA A 258 8.19 -20.57 3.91
N LEU A 259 7.08 -19.83 3.95
CA LEU A 259 5.93 -20.15 4.80
C LEU A 259 5.36 -21.54 4.49
N ALA A 260 5.20 -21.88 3.21
CA ALA A 260 4.72 -23.19 2.78
C ALA A 260 5.72 -24.30 3.18
N GLN A 261 7.02 -24.06 2.98
CA GLN A 261 8.09 -24.99 3.36
C GLN A 261 8.13 -25.23 4.88
N GLU A 262 8.04 -24.17 5.71
CA GLU A 262 8.01 -24.25 7.17
C GLU A 262 6.83 -25.11 7.68
N ASN A 263 5.68 -25.02 7.00
CA ASN A 263 4.49 -25.82 7.29
C ASN A 263 4.48 -27.21 6.61
N ASN A 264 5.48 -27.55 5.79
CA ASN A 264 5.58 -28.79 5.01
C ASN A 264 4.41 -29.01 4.02
N VAL A 265 3.93 -27.94 3.41
CA VAL A 265 2.83 -27.92 2.43
C VAL A 265 3.26 -27.23 1.13
N THR A 266 2.44 -27.30 0.07
CA THR A 266 2.58 -26.43 -1.10
C THR A 266 1.97 -25.05 -0.83
N VAL A 267 2.33 -24.03 -1.62
CA VAL A 267 1.80 -22.65 -1.44
C VAL A 267 0.26 -22.61 -1.53
N GLY A 268 -0.36 -23.42 -2.40
CA GLY A 268 -1.82 -23.50 -2.51
C GLY A 268 -2.53 -24.26 -1.37
N GLU A 269 -1.77 -24.92 -0.50
CA GLU A 269 -2.27 -25.63 0.69
C GLU A 269 -2.08 -24.79 1.98
N VAL A 270 -1.44 -23.61 1.90
CA VAL A 270 -1.37 -22.65 3.01
C VAL A 270 -2.78 -22.20 3.41
N THR A 271 -3.03 -22.08 4.72
CA THR A 271 -4.30 -21.58 5.27
C THR A 271 -4.04 -20.44 6.25
N MET A 272 -5.09 -19.69 6.64
CA MET A 272 -4.97 -18.61 7.64
C MET A 272 -4.37 -19.06 8.97
N GLU A 273 -4.61 -20.30 9.40
CA GLU A 273 -4.06 -20.86 10.65
C GLU A 273 -2.53 -21.04 10.60
N MET A 274 -1.98 -21.27 9.41
CA MET A 274 -0.53 -21.45 9.20
C MET A 274 0.25 -20.13 9.19
N ILE A 275 -0.42 -18.99 8.98
CA ILE A 275 0.21 -17.68 8.83
C ILE A 275 0.46 -17.05 10.22
N PRO A 276 1.72 -16.77 10.62
CA PRO A 276 2.00 -16.17 11.92
C PRO A 276 1.52 -14.72 12.04
N ASP A 277 1.71 -13.93 10.97
CA ASP A 277 1.11 -12.61 10.74
C ASP A 277 1.11 -12.34 9.22
N VAL A 278 -0.02 -11.91 8.66
CA VAL A 278 -0.15 -11.53 7.24
C VAL A 278 0.74 -10.31 6.93
N VAL A 279 0.88 -9.39 7.90
CA VAL A 279 1.70 -8.17 7.78
C VAL A 279 3.16 -8.52 7.45
N ASP A 280 3.70 -9.59 8.03
CA ASP A 280 5.10 -10.04 7.93
C ASP A 280 5.39 -10.92 6.69
N VAL A 281 4.36 -11.40 6.00
CA VAL A 281 4.49 -12.27 4.82
C VAL A 281 4.23 -11.48 3.54
N THR A 282 3.13 -10.72 3.48
CA THR A 282 2.66 -10.03 2.26
C THR A 282 2.30 -8.56 2.46
N GLY A 283 2.05 -8.13 3.70
CA GLY A 283 1.57 -6.79 4.03
C GLY A 283 2.67 -5.73 4.28
N PRO A 284 2.37 -4.71 5.11
CA PRO A 284 3.25 -3.56 5.37
C PRO A 284 4.70 -3.90 5.71
N GLN A 285 4.95 -4.85 6.64
CA GLN A 285 6.31 -5.23 7.05
C GLN A 285 7.10 -5.83 5.88
N ALA A 286 6.48 -6.63 5.02
CA ALA A 286 7.15 -7.25 3.87
C ALA A 286 7.61 -6.20 2.85
N ILE A 287 6.71 -5.29 2.45
CA ILE A 287 7.03 -4.19 1.52
C ILE A 287 8.09 -3.25 2.13
N THR A 288 7.98 -2.94 3.42
CA THR A 288 8.96 -2.11 4.16
C THR A 288 10.37 -2.69 4.04
N MET A 289 10.56 -3.99 4.27
CA MET A 289 11.89 -4.60 4.21
C MET A 289 12.44 -4.58 2.78
N ALA A 290 11.65 -5.01 1.79
CA ALA A 290 12.08 -5.05 0.40
C ALA A 290 12.46 -3.66 -0.15
N PHE A 291 11.69 -2.63 0.21
CA PHE A 291 11.99 -1.24 -0.19
C PHE A 291 13.22 -0.72 0.54
N LEU A 292 13.35 -0.87 1.86
CA LEU A 292 14.53 -0.38 2.60
C LEU A 292 15.83 -1.04 2.12
N GLU A 293 15.80 -2.34 1.79
CA GLU A 293 16.92 -3.07 1.20
C GLU A 293 17.32 -2.48 -0.16
N THR A 294 16.38 -2.39 -1.10
CA THR A 294 16.66 -1.91 -2.47
C THR A 294 16.95 -0.41 -2.55
N ILE A 295 16.36 0.41 -1.68
CA ILE A 295 16.77 1.81 -1.49
C ILE A 295 18.21 1.86 -1.01
N SER A 296 18.60 1.03 -0.03
CA SER A 296 19.99 1.00 0.48
C SER A 296 21.01 0.67 -0.62
N GLU A 297 20.66 -0.27 -1.49
CA GLU A 297 21.46 -0.62 -2.66
C GLU A 297 21.55 0.53 -3.66
N SER A 298 20.41 1.16 -4.01
CA SER A 298 20.38 2.24 -5.02
C SER A 298 21.11 3.50 -4.57
N VAL A 299 21.08 3.83 -3.27
CA VAL A 299 21.83 4.97 -2.70
C VAL A 299 23.26 4.63 -2.25
N GLY A 300 23.67 3.35 -2.32
CA GLY A 300 25.02 2.89 -1.96
C GLY A 300 25.37 3.01 -0.46
N ARG A 301 24.37 3.06 0.42
CA ARG A 301 24.53 3.12 1.88
C ARG A 301 23.33 2.48 2.56
N ARG A 302 23.48 2.00 3.80
CA ARG A 302 22.33 1.57 4.60
C ARG A 302 21.31 2.72 4.71
N VAL A 303 20.05 2.38 4.46
CA VAL A 303 18.84 3.09 4.82
C VAL A 303 18.02 2.18 5.74
N GLY A 304 17.27 2.76 6.67
CA GLY A 304 16.53 1.97 7.65
C GLY A 304 15.50 2.76 8.44
N LYS A 305 14.90 2.08 9.42
CA LYS A 305 13.89 2.61 10.36
C LYS A 305 14.22 4.02 10.88
N ASP A 306 15.48 4.25 11.21
CA ASP A 306 16.04 5.51 11.71
C ASP A 306 15.93 6.72 10.74
N GLU A 307 15.68 6.50 9.45
CA GLU A 307 15.45 7.56 8.45
C GLU A 307 13.98 7.73 8.05
N VAL A 308 13.09 6.85 8.52
CA VAL A 308 11.66 6.85 8.18
C VAL A 308 10.73 7.02 9.40
N GLU A 309 11.29 7.00 10.62
CA GLU A 309 10.58 7.38 11.85
C GLU A 309 10.53 8.90 12.05
N GLY A 310 9.42 9.39 12.63
CA GLY A 310 9.33 10.78 13.09
C GLY A 310 9.33 11.84 11.99
N LEU A 311 8.98 11.46 10.76
CA LEU A 311 8.95 12.34 9.59
C LEU A 311 8.04 13.56 9.81
N GLY A 312 8.49 14.71 9.31
CA GLY A 312 7.72 15.95 9.28
C GLY A 312 6.93 16.15 7.98
N GLU A 313 6.33 17.33 7.85
CA GLU A 313 5.63 17.77 6.64
C GLU A 313 6.50 17.63 5.37
N GLY A 314 5.91 17.11 4.30
CA GLY A 314 6.60 16.80 3.04
C GLY A 314 7.35 15.46 3.01
N GLY A 315 7.57 14.81 4.16
CA GLY A 315 8.21 13.51 4.25
C GLY A 315 9.71 13.52 3.91
N VAL A 316 10.22 12.40 3.40
CA VAL A 316 11.61 12.24 2.96
C VAL A 316 11.69 11.53 1.61
N LEU A 317 12.55 12.01 0.71
CA LEU A 317 12.87 11.35 -0.55
C LEU A 317 14.17 10.54 -0.37
N LEU A 318 14.07 9.22 -0.50
CA LEU A 318 15.16 8.27 -0.34
C LEU A 318 15.44 7.60 -1.70
N GLY A 319 16.45 8.10 -2.41
CA GLY A 319 16.64 7.77 -3.82
C GLY A 319 15.52 8.38 -4.66
N ASP A 320 14.70 7.52 -5.27
CA ASP A 320 13.47 7.84 -6.01
C ASP A 320 12.19 7.37 -5.29
N VAL A 321 12.29 6.97 -4.01
CA VAL A 321 11.13 6.60 -3.17
C VAL A 321 10.80 7.75 -2.21
N LEU A 322 9.62 8.34 -2.36
CA LEU A 322 9.09 9.31 -1.40
C LEU A 322 8.36 8.57 -0.28
N VAL A 323 8.78 8.82 0.95
CA VAL A 323 8.14 8.32 2.17
C VAL A 323 7.45 9.48 2.87
N LEU A 324 6.11 9.44 2.92
CA LEU A 324 5.26 10.46 3.52
C LEU A 324 4.94 10.13 4.98
N PRO A 325 4.75 11.14 5.85
CA PRO A 325 4.61 10.93 7.29
C PRO A 325 3.30 10.21 7.67
N GLN A 326 3.23 9.74 8.92
CA GLN A 326 2.10 8.97 9.43
C GLN A 326 0.77 9.73 9.31
N ALA A 327 0.78 11.05 9.56
CA ALA A 327 -0.38 11.90 9.32
C ALA A 327 -0.94 11.77 7.90
N SER A 328 -0.10 11.65 6.87
CA SER A 328 -0.60 11.64 5.50
C SER A 328 -1.35 10.36 5.09
N PHE A 329 -1.06 9.21 5.70
CA PHE A 329 -1.58 7.89 5.28
C PHE A 329 -2.30 7.07 6.37
N ALA A 330 -2.12 7.42 7.64
CA ALA A 330 -2.61 6.68 8.80
C ALA A 330 -3.06 7.61 9.95
N ALA A 331 -3.52 8.83 9.65
CA ALA A 331 -3.89 9.84 10.65
C ALA A 331 -4.84 9.30 11.73
N LEU A 332 -5.94 8.68 11.32
CA LEU A 332 -6.98 8.18 12.22
C LEU A 332 -6.41 7.18 13.25
N GLN A 333 -5.47 6.34 12.85
CA GLN A 333 -4.88 5.28 13.67
C GLN A 333 -3.65 5.75 14.46
N GLY A 334 -2.93 6.75 13.93
CA GLY A 334 -1.88 7.49 14.63
C GLY A 334 -2.40 8.49 15.68
N GLY A 335 -3.72 8.60 15.88
CA GLY A 335 -4.32 9.51 16.85
C GLY A 335 -4.39 10.97 16.39
N MET A 336 -4.52 11.19 15.08
CA MET A 336 -4.55 12.48 14.38
C MET A 336 -3.30 13.36 14.64
N PRO A 337 -2.09 12.92 14.21
CA PRO A 337 -0.85 13.64 14.47
C PRO A 337 -0.85 15.03 13.83
N THR A 338 -0.49 16.06 14.60
CA THR A 338 -0.38 17.44 14.09
C THR A 338 1.07 17.83 13.83
N GLY A 339 1.30 18.74 12.87
CA GLY A 339 2.66 19.20 12.51
C GLY A 339 3.41 18.30 11.52
N GLN A 340 2.72 17.33 10.90
CA GLN A 340 3.27 16.44 9.88
C GLN A 340 2.68 16.69 8.47
N GLY A 341 2.09 17.87 8.24
CA GLY A 341 1.39 18.20 6.99
C GLY A 341 -0.05 17.69 6.95
N GLU A 342 -0.61 17.60 5.75
CA GLU A 342 -1.99 17.21 5.52
C GLU A 342 -2.22 15.69 5.61
N TYR A 343 -3.43 15.32 5.99
CA TYR A 343 -3.94 13.96 5.87
C TYR A 343 -4.38 13.77 4.41
N LEU A 344 -3.67 12.94 3.65
CA LEU A 344 -3.88 12.82 2.20
C LEU A 344 -4.90 11.73 1.87
N VAL A 345 -4.88 10.64 2.66
CA VAL A 345 -5.83 9.54 2.62
C VAL A 345 -6.24 9.11 4.04
N SER A 346 -7.44 8.56 4.18
CA SER A 346 -7.89 7.91 5.41
C SER A 346 -8.23 6.44 5.13
N HIS A 347 -7.49 5.52 5.77
CA HIS A 347 -7.82 4.10 5.78
C HIS A 347 -8.81 3.80 6.92
N HIS A 348 -9.89 3.08 6.63
CA HIS A 348 -11.06 2.90 7.50
C HIS A 348 -11.07 1.57 8.27
N TYR A 349 -10.13 0.66 7.99
CA TYR A 349 -9.92 -0.60 8.73
C TYR A 349 -11.17 -1.49 8.77
N ALA A 350 -11.90 -1.58 7.66
CA ALA A 350 -13.04 -2.48 7.49
C ALA A 350 -12.62 -3.95 7.76
N GLY A 351 -11.37 -4.30 7.44
CA GLY A 351 -10.72 -5.50 7.96
C GLY A 351 -11.40 -6.82 7.57
N SER A 352 -12.08 -6.85 6.43
CA SER A 352 -12.91 -7.97 5.96
C SER A 352 -12.16 -9.31 5.82
N TRP A 353 -10.83 -9.29 5.80
CA TRP A 353 -9.97 -10.47 5.78
C TRP A 353 -9.66 -11.07 7.16
N LYS A 354 -9.96 -10.39 8.27
CA LYS A 354 -9.55 -10.79 9.63
C LYS A 354 -10.42 -11.92 10.21
N ASN A 355 -10.43 -13.05 9.52
CA ASN A 355 -11.22 -14.24 9.82
C ASN A 355 -10.47 -15.52 9.40
N GLU A 356 -11.10 -16.68 9.59
CA GLU A 356 -10.54 -18.01 9.31
C GLU A 356 -10.30 -18.32 7.82
N VAL A 357 -10.88 -17.53 6.90
CA VAL A 357 -10.74 -17.69 5.44
C VAL A 357 -9.72 -16.72 4.84
N GLY A 358 -9.58 -15.51 5.42
CA GLY A 358 -8.70 -14.47 4.90
C GLY A 358 -9.38 -13.56 3.85
N GLY A 359 -10.71 -13.53 3.80
CA GLY A 359 -11.50 -12.79 2.81
C GLY A 359 -12.96 -12.58 3.24
N GLU A 360 -13.72 -11.88 2.40
CA GLU A 360 -15.14 -11.52 2.66
C GLU A 360 -16.06 -12.73 2.86
N GLU A 361 -15.69 -13.90 2.35
CA GLU A 361 -16.43 -15.16 2.52
C GLU A 361 -16.50 -15.59 3.99
N GLY A 362 -15.48 -15.25 4.79
CA GLY A 362 -15.44 -15.55 6.23
C GLY A 362 -16.16 -14.51 7.10
N VAL A 363 -16.71 -13.44 6.51
CA VAL A 363 -17.55 -12.48 7.24
C VAL A 363 -18.95 -13.05 7.37
N LYS A 364 -19.27 -13.53 8.58
CA LYS A 364 -20.62 -13.95 8.97
C LYS A 364 -21.56 -12.77 8.79
N GLU A 365 -22.66 -13.00 8.10
CA GLU A 365 -23.76 -12.04 8.04
C GLU A 365 -24.36 -11.96 9.45
N GLU A 366 -24.45 -10.76 10.01
CA GLU A 366 -25.27 -10.55 11.21
C GLU A 366 -26.72 -10.76 10.75
N GLU A 367 -27.38 -11.78 11.31
CA GLU A 367 -28.82 -11.97 11.10
C GLU A 367 -29.52 -10.71 11.62
N GLU A 368 -30.09 -9.92 10.70
CA GLU A 368 -31.05 -8.88 11.07
C GLU A 368 -32.28 -9.58 11.65
N GLU A 369 -32.30 -9.75 12.98
CA GLU A 369 -33.53 -10.07 13.70
C GLU A 369 -34.53 -8.94 13.41
N GLU A 370 -35.55 -9.25 12.61
CA GLU A 370 -36.76 -8.43 12.53
C GLU A 370 -37.39 -8.38 13.93
N ASP A 371 -37.02 -7.37 14.73
CA ASP A 371 -37.71 -7.00 15.96
C ASP A 371 -39.17 -6.65 15.60
N GLY A 372 -40.04 -7.65 15.69
CA GLY A 372 -41.45 -7.51 15.37
C GLY A 372 -42.15 -6.53 16.32
N ASP A 373 -43.04 -5.70 15.77
CA ASP A 373 -43.77 -4.67 16.50
C ASP A 373 -44.62 -5.24 17.66
N GLU A 374 -44.07 -5.32 18.88
CA GLU A 374 -44.89 -5.43 20.09
C GLU A 374 -45.43 -4.05 20.50
N GLU A 375 -46.72 -3.84 20.22
CA GLU A 375 -47.48 -2.66 20.59
C GLU A 375 -47.55 -2.47 22.11
N VAL A 376 -46.68 -1.62 22.67
CA VAL A 376 -46.67 -1.31 24.10
C VAL A 376 -47.88 -0.45 24.47
N VAL A 377 -48.94 -1.13 24.94
CA VAL A 377 -50.11 -0.49 25.55
C VAL A 377 -49.73 0.16 26.88
N ILE A 378 -49.55 1.48 26.88
CA ILE A 378 -49.29 2.25 28.10
C ILE A 378 -50.61 2.42 28.88
N VAL A 379 -50.77 1.63 29.94
CA VAL A 379 -51.79 1.88 30.97
C VAL A 379 -51.26 2.97 31.91
N VAL A 380 -51.87 4.15 31.86
CA VAL A 380 -51.59 5.23 32.83
C VAL A 380 -52.54 5.07 34.01
N GLU A 381 -52.04 4.60 35.15
CA GLU A 381 -52.74 4.74 36.43
C GLU A 381 -52.70 6.21 36.86
N GLY A 382 -53.87 6.79 37.14
CA GLY A 382 -53.99 8.17 37.61
C GLY A 382 -53.90 8.24 39.13
N GLU A 383 -53.03 9.11 39.66
CA GLU A 383 -53.09 9.55 41.06
C GLU A 383 -54.04 10.73 41.20
N ASP A 384 -54.97 10.62 42.16
CA ASP A 384 -55.90 11.68 42.53
C ASP A 384 -55.18 12.84 43.25
N GLY A 385 -55.61 14.08 43.00
CA GLY A 385 -55.09 15.28 43.67
C GLY A 385 -56.12 16.41 43.68
N ASP A 386 -56.72 16.66 44.85
CA ASP A 386 -57.83 17.60 45.06
C ASP A 386 -57.49 19.10 44.86
N GLY A 387 -58.52 19.88 44.49
CA GLY A 387 -58.85 21.10 45.26
C GLY A 387 -58.93 22.46 44.53
N ASP A 388 -60.12 23.09 44.62
CA ASP A 388 -60.45 24.53 44.51
C ASP A 388 -60.00 25.33 43.26
N GLY A 389 -60.85 26.06 42.52
CA GLY A 389 -62.08 26.77 42.89
C GLY A 389 -62.11 28.16 42.19
N ASN A 390 -63.31 28.69 41.89
CA ASN A 390 -63.61 29.90 41.07
C ASN A 390 -63.22 29.83 39.57
N GLY A 391 -64.02 30.35 38.62
CA GLY A 391 -65.37 30.92 38.70
C GLY A 391 -65.66 31.96 37.60
N VAL A 392 -66.96 32.21 37.33
CA VAL A 392 -67.55 33.37 36.60
C VAL A 392 -67.75 33.26 35.06
N GLU A 393 -69.03 33.03 34.70
CA GLU A 393 -69.88 33.65 33.64
C GLU A 393 -69.46 33.59 32.15
N ASN A 394 -70.28 32.94 31.29
CA ASN A 394 -71.35 33.49 30.41
C ASN A 394 -70.77 34.26 29.19
N ASP A 395 -71.18 34.00 27.94
CA ASP A 395 -72.55 34.28 27.44
C ASP A 395 -72.91 33.54 26.11
N GLU A 396 -74.16 33.77 25.67
CA GLU A 396 -74.85 33.43 24.39
C GLU A 396 -74.00 33.41 23.08
N GLY A 397 -74.39 32.77 21.97
CA GLY A 397 -75.63 32.08 21.57
C GLY A 397 -75.99 32.35 20.09
N SER A 398 -76.68 31.42 19.41
CA SER A 398 -77.17 31.49 18.00
C SER A 398 -76.11 31.57 16.87
N GLU A 399 -76.33 31.09 15.64
CA GLU A 399 -77.51 30.44 15.02
C GLU A 399 -77.07 29.38 13.98
#